data_AF-A0AA36E6D5-F1
#
_entry.id   AF-A0AA36E6D5-F1
#
_cell.length_a   1.000
_cell.length_b   1.000
_cell.length_c   1.000
_cell.angle_alpha   90.00
_cell.angle_beta   90.00
_cell.angle_gamma   90.00
#
_symmetry.space_group_name_H-M   'P 1'
#
loop_
_entity.id
_entity.type
_entity.pdbx_description
1 polymer ?
#
loop_
_entity_poly.entity_id
_entity_poly.type
_entity_poly.pdbx_seq_one_letter_code
_entity_poly.pdbx_strand_id
1 'polypeptide(L)'
;MGAEKSPTCLHTTKKNPGKVPKRIHKAEREKMKREHLNELFLELAGALELTEQNSGKACILSETTRVVKDMIDQIKSLKKENATLLSESQYVMVERNELEDEACGLQKQISELKNIIKERSQTVNVQTNLDLNAPAIEIESHEPQQYLNPVFVIPACHPQLDPGLVIDNNAPVSNVSKPYPRYPTPSDSWPLQLLEKPSRV
;
A
#
# COMPACT_ATOMS: atom_id res chain seq x y z
N MET A 1 5.47 113.82 -11.13
CA MET A 1 4.13 113.42 -10.64
C MET A 1 3.84 112.04 -11.23
N GLY A 2 3.91 110.91 -10.53
CA GLY A 2 3.79 110.69 -9.09
C GLY A 2 2.33 110.48 -8.70
N ALA A 3 1.80 109.29 -8.95
CA ALA A 3 0.59 108.77 -8.29
C ALA A 3 0.66 107.24 -8.23
N GLU A 4 1.06 106.75 -7.06
CA GLU A 4 0.94 105.36 -6.65
C GLU A 4 -0.48 105.06 -6.14
N LYS A 5 -0.96 103.81 -6.32
CA LYS A 5 -1.32 102.83 -5.26
C LYS A 5 -2.35 101.78 -5.75
N SER A 6 -1.85 100.54 -5.87
CA SER A 6 -2.36 99.19 -5.47
C SER A 6 -3.84 98.96 -5.10
N PRO A 7 -4.41 97.73 -5.21
CA PRO A 7 -3.70 96.44 -5.11
C PRO A 7 -4.04 95.35 -6.15
N THR A 8 -3.00 94.57 -6.41
CA THR A 8 -3.01 93.26 -7.06
C THR A 8 -4.03 92.34 -6.39
N CYS A 9 -5.09 92.01 -7.11
CA CYS A 9 -6.04 90.98 -6.72
C CYS A 9 -5.33 89.63 -6.73
N LEU A 10 -5.26 89.01 -5.56
CA LEU A 10 -4.74 87.68 -5.35
C LEU A 10 -5.47 86.71 -6.29
N HIS A 11 -4.72 86.10 -7.20
CA HIS A 11 -5.16 84.89 -7.89
C HIS A 11 -5.42 83.83 -6.81
N THR A 12 -6.69 83.71 -6.41
CA THR A 12 -7.14 82.55 -5.67
C THR A 12 -7.03 81.36 -6.63
N THR A 13 -5.98 80.57 -6.40
CA THR A 13 -5.88 79.22 -6.91
C THR A 13 -7.08 78.47 -6.39
N LYS A 14 -8.14 78.42 -7.19
CA LYS A 14 -9.27 77.53 -6.97
C LYS A 14 -8.80 76.11 -7.27
N LYS A 15 -7.98 75.55 -6.38
CA LYS A 15 -7.80 74.11 -6.25
C LYS A 15 -9.20 73.58 -5.99
N ASN A 16 -9.82 72.99 -7.01
CA ASN A 16 -10.96 72.11 -6.80
C ASN A 16 -10.40 70.80 -6.23
N PRO A 17 -10.61 70.48 -4.94
CA PRO A 17 -10.38 69.12 -4.49
C PRO A 17 -11.61 68.30 -4.88
N GLY A 18 -11.42 67.14 -5.49
CA GLY A 18 -12.50 66.13 -5.46
C GLY A 18 -13.18 65.79 -6.78
N LYS A 19 -12.51 65.93 -7.92
CA LYS A 19 -12.76 64.98 -9.02
C LYS A 19 -11.43 64.52 -9.59
N VAL A 20 -10.85 63.51 -8.97
CA VAL A 20 -9.87 62.65 -9.64
C VAL A 20 -10.54 62.20 -10.95
N PRO A 21 -9.96 62.48 -12.13
CA PRO A 21 -10.53 62.13 -13.42
C PRO A 21 -11.00 60.67 -13.39
N LYS A 22 -12.22 60.37 -13.83
CA LYS A 22 -12.81 59.01 -13.82
C LYS A 22 -11.85 57.95 -14.40
N ARG A 23 -10.98 58.37 -15.34
CA ARG A 23 -9.93 57.56 -15.95
C ARG A 23 -8.84 57.11 -14.97
N ILE A 24 -8.45 57.93 -14.00
CA ILE A 24 -7.44 57.60 -12.98
C ILE A 24 -8.00 56.56 -12.00
N HIS A 25 -9.22 56.75 -11.49
CA HIS A 25 -9.88 55.72 -10.67
C HIS A 25 -10.08 54.39 -11.41
N LYS A 26 -10.35 54.44 -12.72
CA LYS A 26 -10.43 53.24 -13.56
C LYS A 26 -9.06 52.57 -13.73
N ALA A 27 -8.01 53.36 -13.96
CA ALA A 27 -6.65 52.85 -14.08
C ALA A 27 -6.14 52.23 -12.77
N GLU A 28 -6.43 52.84 -11.63
CA GLU A 28 -6.08 52.33 -10.31
C GLU A 28 -6.78 51.01 -10.00
N ARG A 29 -8.09 50.92 -10.25
CA ARG A 29 -8.84 49.66 -10.11
C ARG A 29 -8.29 48.55 -10.99
N GLU A 30 -7.92 48.87 -12.24
CA GLU A 30 -7.32 47.89 -13.16
C GLU A 30 -5.90 47.50 -12.72
N LYS A 31 -5.11 48.43 -12.17
CA LYS A 31 -3.79 48.15 -11.61
C LYS A 31 -3.91 47.12 -10.48
N MET A 32 -4.76 47.37 -9.49
CA MET A 32 -5.00 46.44 -8.38
C MET A 32 -5.43 45.06 -8.88
N LYS A 33 -6.29 45.00 -9.90
CA LYS A 33 -6.71 43.74 -10.52
C LYS A 33 -5.55 42.99 -11.17
N ARG A 34 -4.65 43.68 -11.87
CA ARG A 34 -3.47 43.05 -12.50
C ARG A 34 -2.42 42.62 -11.49
N GLU A 35 -2.22 43.40 -10.43
CA GLU A 35 -1.32 43.03 -9.33
C GLU A 35 -1.80 41.74 -8.69
N HIS A 36 -3.07 41.65 -8.31
CA HIS A 36 -3.64 40.43 -7.78
C HIS A 36 -3.52 39.23 -8.75
N LEU A 37 -3.81 39.43 -10.05
CA LEU A 37 -3.65 38.35 -11.03
C LEU A 37 -2.18 37.91 -11.17
N ASN A 38 -1.23 38.84 -11.08
CA ASN A 38 0.19 38.51 -11.11
C ASN A 38 0.64 37.74 -9.87
N GLU A 39 0.11 38.06 -8.69
CA GLU A 39 0.32 37.27 -7.47
C GLU A 39 -0.11 35.81 -7.67
N LEU A 40 -1.31 35.58 -8.24
CA LEU A 40 -1.78 34.23 -8.56
C LEU A 40 -0.86 33.49 -9.55
N PHE A 41 -0.33 34.17 -10.56
CA PHE A 41 0.64 33.57 -11.48
C PHE A 41 1.95 33.20 -10.78
N LEU A 42 2.40 34.03 -9.83
CA LEU A 42 3.61 33.78 -9.07
C LEU A 42 3.44 32.59 -8.11
N GLU A 43 2.31 32.53 -7.40
CA GLU A 43 1.94 31.39 -6.56
C GLU A 43 1.88 30.09 -7.37
N LEU A 44 1.24 30.13 -8.54
CA LEU A 44 1.12 28.98 -9.42
C LEU A 44 2.48 28.52 -9.97
N ALA A 45 3.35 29.46 -10.36
CA ALA A 45 4.71 29.14 -10.80
C ALA A 45 5.53 28.50 -9.66
N GLY A 46 5.39 29.03 -8.44
CA GLY A 46 6.03 28.48 -7.25
C GLY A 46 5.55 27.07 -6.92
N ALA A 47 4.23 26.81 -7.02
CA ALA A 47 3.66 25.48 -6.80
C ALA A 47 4.12 24.44 -7.85
N LEU A 48 4.48 24.89 -9.05
CA LEU A 48 5.05 24.05 -10.11
C LEU A 48 6.58 23.93 -10.03
N GLU A 49 7.22 24.58 -9.06
CA GLU A 49 8.69 24.66 -8.93
C GLU A 49 9.38 25.13 -10.23
N LEU A 50 8.70 25.99 -11.01
CA LEU A 50 9.25 26.50 -12.27
C LEU A 50 10.41 27.44 -11.98
N THR A 51 11.58 27.13 -12.55
CA THR A 51 12.76 28.00 -12.45
C THR A 51 12.54 29.31 -13.22
N GLU A 52 13.25 30.37 -12.82
CA GLU A 52 13.16 31.73 -13.37
C GLU A 52 13.29 31.82 -14.91
N GLN A 53 13.85 30.80 -15.56
CA GLN A 53 14.02 30.76 -17.02
C GLN A 53 12.72 30.45 -17.78
N ASN A 54 11.68 29.96 -17.10
CA ASN A 54 10.45 29.42 -17.70
C ASN A 54 9.18 30.19 -17.28
N SER A 55 9.33 31.38 -16.70
CA SER A 55 8.27 32.13 -16.00
C SER A 55 7.24 32.85 -16.90
N GLY A 56 7.18 32.50 -18.18
CA GLY A 56 6.20 33.10 -19.09
C GLY A 56 4.78 32.67 -18.72
N LYS A 57 3.80 33.60 -18.67
CA LYS A 57 2.41 33.29 -18.30
C LYS A 57 1.78 32.15 -19.10
N ALA A 58 2.05 32.09 -20.40
CA ALA A 58 1.58 31.01 -21.26
C ALA A 58 2.26 29.67 -20.94
N CYS A 59 3.55 29.69 -20.59
CA CYS A 59 4.31 28.52 -20.18
C CYS A 59 3.77 27.99 -18.84
N ILE A 60 3.59 28.86 -17.83
CA ILE A 60 2.99 28.49 -16.54
C ILE A 60 1.66 27.76 -16.75
N LEU A 61 0.73 28.32 -17.53
CA LEU A 61 -0.58 27.68 -17.78
C LEU A 61 -0.48 26.35 -18.53
N SER A 62 0.40 26.28 -19.53
CA SER A 62 0.62 25.05 -20.30
C SER A 62 1.20 23.95 -19.41
N GLU A 63 2.17 24.31 -18.56
CA GLU A 63 2.80 23.40 -17.62
C GLU A 63 1.83 22.94 -16.54
N THR A 64 1.03 23.85 -15.96
CA THR A 64 -0.05 23.49 -15.02
C THR A 64 -0.98 22.48 -15.67
N THR A 65 -1.41 22.74 -16.90
CA THR A 65 -2.33 21.85 -17.62
C THR A 65 -1.72 20.47 -17.82
N ARG A 66 -0.43 20.41 -18.20
CA ARG A 66 0.31 19.16 -18.37
C ARG A 66 0.40 18.40 -17.05
N VAL A 67 0.91 19.04 -16.00
CA VAL A 67 1.10 18.43 -14.68
C VAL A 67 -0.22 17.93 -14.08
N VAL A 68 -1.29 18.73 -14.15
CA VAL A 68 -2.61 18.31 -13.67
C VAL A 68 -3.11 17.08 -14.43
N LYS A 69 -2.92 17.02 -15.75
CA LYS A 69 -3.30 15.85 -16.55
C LYS A 69 -2.48 14.62 -16.15
N ASP A 70 -1.16 14.77 -16.02
CA ASP A 70 -0.26 13.69 -15.64
C ASP A 70 -0.62 13.14 -14.24
N MET A 71 -0.91 14.03 -13.27
CA MET A 71 -1.35 13.64 -11.93
C MET A 71 -2.69 12.89 -11.96
N ILE A 72 -3.66 13.36 -12.77
CA ILE A 72 -4.94 12.66 -12.94
C ILE A 72 -4.72 11.26 -13.50
N ASP A 73 -3.83 11.10 -14.48
CA ASP A 73 -3.55 9.81 -15.09
C ASP A 73 -2.77 8.88 -14.13
N GLN A 74 -1.84 9.40 -13.33
CA GLN A 74 -1.20 8.66 -12.23
C GLN A 74 -2.23 8.17 -11.20
N ILE A 75 -3.15 9.04 -10.76
CA ILE A 75 -4.22 8.67 -9.83
C ILE A 75 -5.08 7.54 -10.41
N LYS A 76 -5.41 7.58 -11.70
CA LYS A 76 -6.16 6.51 -12.37
C LYS A 76 -5.38 5.19 -12.38
N SER A 77 -4.09 5.23 -12.71
CA SER A 77 -3.23 4.03 -12.71
C SER A 77 -3.16 3.41 -11.32
N LEU A 78 -2.85 4.22 -10.30
CA LEU A 78 -2.78 3.78 -8.90
C LEU A 78 -4.09 3.17 -8.42
N LYS A 79 -5.24 3.75 -8.80
CA LYS A 79 -6.54 3.16 -8.46
C LYS A 79 -6.74 1.78 -9.10
N LYS A 80 -6.31 1.60 -10.35
CA LYS A 80 -6.37 0.31 -11.05
C LYS A 80 -5.44 -0.72 -10.42
N GLU A 81 -4.22 -0.33 -10.11
CA GLU A 81 -3.22 -1.18 -9.43
C GLU A 81 -3.71 -1.57 -8.04
N ASN A 82 -4.25 -0.64 -7.25
CA ASN A 82 -4.81 -0.93 -5.93
C ASN A 82 -6.00 -1.91 -6.02
N ALA A 83 -6.88 -1.74 -7.01
CA ALA A 83 -7.96 -2.71 -7.24
C ALA A 83 -7.43 -4.11 -7.59
N THR A 84 -6.34 -4.17 -8.36
CA THR A 84 -5.67 -5.44 -8.70
C THR A 84 -5.05 -6.09 -7.46
N LEU A 85 -4.27 -5.33 -6.68
CA LEU A 85 -3.66 -5.79 -5.43
C LEU A 85 -4.70 -6.25 -4.40
N LEU A 86 -5.83 -5.55 -4.28
CA LEU A 86 -6.93 -5.97 -3.40
C LEU A 86 -7.51 -7.32 -3.83
N SER A 87 -7.69 -7.53 -5.14
CA SER A 87 -8.19 -8.82 -5.67
C SER A 87 -7.19 -9.96 -5.44
N GLU A 88 -5.88 -9.70 -5.61
CA GLU A 88 -4.82 -10.67 -5.33
C GLU A 88 -4.72 -10.97 -3.84
N SER A 89 -4.81 -9.95 -2.97
CA SER A 89 -4.82 -10.12 -1.52
C SER A 89 -6.01 -10.97 -1.07
N GLN A 90 -7.20 -10.73 -1.64
CA GLN A 90 -8.38 -11.55 -1.37
C GLN A 90 -8.16 -13.00 -1.83
N TYR A 91 -7.56 -13.21 -3.00
CA TYR A 91 -7.23 -14.55 -3.48
C TYR A 91 -6.30 -15.29 -2.51
N VAL A 92 -5.21 -14.65 -2.09
CA VAL A 92 -4.24 -15.23 -1.14
C VAL A 92 -4.89 -15.52 0.22
N MET A 93 -5.80 -14.66 0.68
CA MET A 93 -6.54 -14.89 1.92
C MET A 93 -7.42 -16.14 1.83
N VAL A 94 -8.12 -16.33 0.70
CA VAL A 94 -8.93 -17.53 0.46
C VAL A 94 -8.05 -18.78 0.42
N GLU A 95 -6.95 -18.75 -0.33
CA GLU A 95 -6.01 -19.88 -0.41
C GLU A 95 -5.41 -20.23 0.96
N ARG A 96 -5.06 -19.23 1.77
CA ARG A 96 -4.62 -19.45 3.16
C ARG A 96 -5.69 -20.17 3.98
N ASN A 97 -6.95 -19.75 3.90
CA ASN A 97 -8.04 -20.38 4.65
C ASN A 97 -8.25 -21.84 4.21
N GLU A 98 -8.20 -22.11 2.90
CA GLU A 98 -8.30 -23.48 2.35
C GLU A 98 -7.17 -24.37 2.92
N LEU A 99 -5.94 -23.86 2.98
CA LEU A 99 -4.79 -24.58 3.55
C LEU A 99 -4.91 -24.80 5.07
N GLU A 100 -5.45 -23.83 5.81
CA GLU A 100 -5.70 -23.97 7.24
C GLU A 100 -6.76 -25.05 7.53
N ASP A 101 -7.83 -25.09 6.72
CA ASP A 101 -8.88 -26.10 6.80
C ASP A 101 -8.31 -27.51 6.52
N GLU A 102 -7.50 -27.66 5.47
CA GLU A 102 -6.80 -28.90 5.14
C GLU A 102 -5.84 -29.33 6.26
N ALA A 103 -5.04 -28.41 6.79
CA ALA A 103 -4.11 -28.68 7.88
C ALA A 103 -4.83 -29.15 9.15
N CYS A 104 -5.96 -28.51 9.50
CA CYS A 104 -6.82 -28.93 10.60
C CYS A 104 -7.39 -30.35 10.36
N GLY A 105 -7.84 -30.63 9.14
CA GLY A 105 -8.30 -31.95 8.72
C GLY A 105 -7.23 -33.03 8.89
N LEU A 106 -6.01 -32.77 8.46
CA LEU A 106 -4.87 -33.69 8.62
C LEU A 106 -4.49 -33.87 10.09
N GLN A 107 -4.47 -32.80 10.88
CA GLN A 107 -4.17 -32.88 12.31
C GLN A 107 -5.19 -33.74 13.07
N LYS A 108 -6.47 -33.65 12.69
CA LYS A 108 -7.53 -34.51 13.22
C LYS A 108 -7.26 -35.98 12.89
N GLN A 109 -6.97 -36.30 11.63
CA GLN A 109 -6.67 -37.67 11.20
C GLN A 109 -5.43 -38.24 11.91
N ILE A 110 -4.37 -37.44 12.04
CA ILE A 110 -3.15 -37.82 12.78
C ILE A 110 -3.49 -38.13 14.25
N SER A 111 -4.32 -37.29 14.88
CA SER A 111 -4.72 -37.48 16.28
C SER A 111 -5.55 -38.75 16.47
N GLU A 112 -6.47 -39.02 15.54
CA GLU A 112 -7.29 -40.23 15.54
C GLU A 112 -6.44 -41.50 15.37
N LEU A 113 -5.52 -41.51 14.40
CA LEU A 113 -4.58 -42.62 14.19
C LEU A 113 -3.67 -42.85 15.41
N LYS A 114 -3.16 -41.78 16.04
CA LYS A 114 -2.38 -41.89 17.27
C LYS A 114 -3.19 -42.49 18.42
N ASN A 115 -4.46 -42.13 18.54
CA ASN A 115 -5.36 -42.72 19.54
C ASN A 115 -5.57 -44.22 19.28
N ILE A 116 -5.82 -44.63 18.03
CA ILE A 116 -5.98 -46.04 17.65
C ILE A 116 -4.71 -46.84 17.96
N ILE A 117 -3.53 -46.31 17.63
CA ILE A 117 -2.25 -46.96 17.95
C ILE A 117 -2.09 -47.13 19.46
N LYS A 118 -2.35 -46.06 20.23
CA LYS A 118 -2.26 -46.09 21.69
C LYS A 118 -3.22 -47.11 22.32
N GLU A 119 -4.47 -47.15 21.86
CA GLU A 119 -5.46 -48.12 22.32
C GLU A 119 -5.03 -49.55 22.01
N ARG A 120 -4.57 -49.83 20.78
CA ARG A 120 -4.05 -51.15 20.41
C ARG A 120 -2.80 -51.56 21.20
N SER A 121 -1.87 -50.64 21.44
CA SER A 121 -0.70 -50.95 22.28
C SER A 121 -1.10 -51.23 23.73
N GLN A 122 -2.13 -50.56 24.25
CA GLN A 122 -2.68 -50.84 25.59
C GLN A 122 -3.41 -52.18 25.65
N THR A 123 -4.24 -52.52 24.65
CA THR A 123 -4.92 -53.82 24.61
C THR A 123 -3.95 -54.99 24.46
N VAL A 124 -2.90 -54.85 23.64
CA VAL A 124 -1.84 -55.87 23.53
C VAL A 124 -1.12 -56.06 24.88
N ASN A 125 -0.78 -54.98 25.58
CA ASN A 125 -0.12 -55.06 26.89
C ASN A 125 -1.03 -55.69 27.98
N VAL A 126 -2.34 -55.45 27.93
CA VAL A 126 -3.31 -56.09 28.83
C VAL A 126 -3.49 -57.58 28.47
N GLN A 127 -3.54 -57.93 27.18
CA GLN A 127 -3.67 -59.33 26.74
C GLN A 127 -2.44 -60.17 27.09
N THR A 128 -1.23 -59.60 27.01
CA THR A 128 0.00 -60.26 27.48
C THR A 128 0.10 -60.40 29.00
N ASN A 129 -0.63 -59.57 29.76
CA ASN A 129 -0.69 -59.68 31.23
C ASN A 129 -1.76 -60.67 31.73
N LEU A 130 -2.76 -61.02 30.91
CA LEU A 130 -3.76 -62.04 31.26
C LEU A 130 -3.38 -63.46 30.84
N ASP A 131 -2.43 -63.64 29.93
CA ASP A 131 -1.96 -64.96 29.48
C ASP A 131 -0.54 -65.24 29.99
N LEU A 132 -0.43 -65.53 31.29
CA LEU A 132 0.78 -66.06 31.92
C LEU A 132 0.50 -67.47 32.46
N ASN A 133 0.26 -68.41 31.55
CA ASN A 133 0.42 -69.85 31.79
C ASN A 133 0.81 -70.61 30.50
N ALA A 134 1.72 -70.04 29.70
CA ALA A 134 2.38 -70.77 28.60
C ALA A 134 3.89 -70.49 28.61
N PRO A 135 4.74 -71.52 28.35
CA PRO A 135 6.18 -71.42 28.55
C PRO A 135 6.82 -70.53 27.48
N ALA A 136 7.91 -69.88 27.89
CA ALA A 136 8.66 -68.87 27.14
C ALA A 136 8.97 -69.30 25.70
N ILE A 137 8.57 -68.45 24.74
CA ILE A 137 9.13 -68.43 23.39
C ILE A 137 10.07 -67.24 23.33
N GLU A 138 11.33 -67.53 23.01
CA GLU A 138 12.43 -66.57 22.90
C GLU A 138 12.08 -65.48 21.88
N ILE A 139 12.10 -64.22 22.35
CA ILE A 139 11.89 -63.03 21.53
C ILE A 139 13.25 -62.65 20.94
N GLU A 140 13.43 -62.89 19.64
CA GLU A 140 14.53 -62.33 18.87
C GLU A 140 14.26 -60.83 18.67
N SER A 141 14.96 -60.03 19.46
CA SER A 141 14.90 -58.57 19.43
C SER A 141 15.53 -58.04 18.14
N HIS A 142 14.69 -57.81 17.13
CA HIS A 142 15.06 -56.94 16.02
C HIS A 142 14.84 -55.47 16.41
N GLU A 143 15.97 -54.77 16.53
CA GLU A 143 16.11 -53.34 16.75
C GLU A 143 15.34 -52.53 15.68
N PRO A 144 14.39 -51.65 16.04
CA PRO A 144 13.80 -50.74 15.07
C PRO A 144 14.81 -49.64 14.79
N GLN A 145 15.37 -49.67 13.57
CA GLN A 145 16.20 -48.63 12.98
C GLN A 145 15.63 -47.25 13.29
N GLN A 146 16.46 -46.40 13.91
CA GLN A 146 16.15 -45.00 14.15
C GLN A 146 16.03 -44.26 12.80
N TYR A 147 14.81 -44.18 12.28
CA TYR A 147 14.49 -43.22 11.22
C TYR A 147 14.52 -41.82 11.84
N LEU A 148 15.52 -41.03 11.46
CA LEU A 148 15.59 -39.59 11.67
C LEU A 148 14.31 -38.97 11.10
N ASN A 149 13.36 -38.63 11.99
CA ASN A 149 12.20 -37.83 11.63
C ASN A 149 12.68 -36.42 11.25
N PRO A 150 12.41 -35.92 10.04
CA PRO A 150 12.61 -34.51 9.77
C PRO A 150 11.64 -33.70 10.64
N VAL A 151 12.19 -32.70 11.33
CA VAL A 151 11.42 -31.77 12.17
C VAL A 151 10.56 -30.91 11.26
N PHE A 152 9.25 -31.16 11.24
CA PHE A 152 8.28 -30.24 10.65
C PHE A 152 7.95 -29.17 11.71
N VAL A 153 8.36 -27.94 11.45
CA VAL A 153 7.87 -26.78 12.20
C VAL A 153 6.42 -26.57 11.74
N ILE A 154 5.47 -27.03 12.54
CA ILE A 154 4.04 -26.75 12.36
C ILE A 154 3.79 -25.37 12.99
N PRO A 155 3.45 -24.32 12.22
CA PRO A 155 2.95 -23.09 12.80
C PRO A 155 1.69 -23.41 13.61
N ALA A 156 1.68 -23.06 14.89
CA ALA A 156 0.54 -23.29 15.75
C ALA A 156 -0.68 -22.54 15.19
N CYS A 157 -1.73 -23.27 14.79
CA CYS A 157 -3.03 -22.69 14.47
C CYS A 157 -3.53 -21.95 15.73
N HIS A 158 -3.39 -20.62 15.73
CA HIS A 158 -4.03 -19.77 16.73
C HIS A 158 -5.38 -19.34 16.16
N PRO A 159 -6.51 -19.62 16.83
CA PRO A 159 -7.79 -19.11 16.38
C PRO A 159 -7.84 -17.60 16.65
N GLN A 160 -7.56 -16.79 15.63
CA GLN A 160 -7.90 -15.36 15.63
C GLN A 160 -9.39 -15.23 15.27
N LEU A 161 -10.21 -15.05 16.30
CA LEU A 161 -11.55 -14.52 16.18
C LEU A 161 -11.44 -13.02 15.91
N ASP A 162 -11.55 -12.60 14.64
CA ASP A 162 -11.84 -11.20 14.32
C ASP A 162 -13.36 -11.06 14.03
N PRO A 163 -14.11 -10.30 14.84
CA PRO A 163 -15.50 -10.00 14.56
C PRO A 163 -15.61 -8.76 13.66
N GLY A 164 -16.18 -8.95 12.47
CA GLY A 164 -16.93 -7.90 11.81
C GLY A 164 -16.53 -7.60 10.38
N LEU A 165 -17.05 -8.39 9.43
CA LEU A 165 -17.41 -7.86 8.12
C LEU A 165 -18.76 -8.48 7.71
N VAL A 166 -19.76 -7.61 7.65
CA VAL A 166 -21.12 -7.92 7.23
C VAL A 166 -21.06 -8.27 5.73
N ILE A 167 -21.35 -9.52 5.38
CA ILE A 167 -21.38 -9.97 3.99
C ILE A 167 -22.70 -9.50 3.36
N ASP A 168 -22.61 -8.53 2.46
CA ASP A 168 -23.69 -8.25 1.51
C ASP A 168 -23.57 -9.24 0.35
N ASN A 169 -24.60 -10.06 0.19
CA ASN A 169 -24.65 -11.15 -0.79
C ASN A 169 -25.05 -10.60 -2.15
N ASN A 170 -24.07 -10.33 -3.02
CA ASN A 170 -24.24 -10.33 -4.48
C ASN A 170 -22.86 -10.41 -5.15
N ALA A 171 -22.29 -11.63 -5.25
CA ALA A 171 -21.06 -11.87 -5.99
C ALA A 171 -21.36 -12.36 -7.42
N PRO A 172 -20.81 -11.72 -8.47
CA PRO A 172 -20.87 -12.24 -9.83
C PRO A 172 -19.89 -13.40 -9.99
N VAL A 173 -20.31 -14.42 -10.74
CA VAL A 173 -19.50 -15.60 -11.09
C VAL A 173 -18.19 -15.18 -11.79
N SER A 174 -17.07 -15.38 -11.09
CA SER A 174 -15.72 -15.14 -11.60
C SER A 174 -15.33 -16.24 -12.59
N ASN A 175 -15.20 -15.89 -13.86
CA ASN A 175 -14.77 -16.78 -14.95
C ASN A 175 -13.23 -16.86 -15.10
N VAL A 176 -12.46 -16.61 -14.04
CA VAL A 176 -11.00 -16.56 -14.14
C VAL A 176 -10.41 -17.92 -13.76
N SER A 177 -9.77 -18.58 -14.73
CA SER A 177 -9.06 -19.83 -14.55
C SER A 177 -7.81 -19.60 -13.69
N LYS A 178 -7.67 -20.34 -12.58
CA LYS A 178 -6.51 -20.31 -11.68
C LYS A 178 -5.22 -20.60 -12.48
N PRO A 179 -4.17 -19.75 -12.41
CA PRO A 179 -2.88 -20.10 -12.99
C PRO A 179 -2.28 -21.29 -12.23
N TYR A 180 -1.56 -22.14 -12.96
CA TYR A 180 -0.88 -23.30 -12.38
C TYR A 180 0.19 -22.87 -11.38
N PRO A 181 0.30 -23.53 -10.20
CA PRO A 181 1.38 -23.29 -9.26
C PRO A 181 2.75 -23.48 -9.93
N ARG A 182 3.64 -22.49 -9.81
CA ARG A 182 5.05 -22.63 -10.18
C ARG A 182 5.89 -22.66 -8.91
N TYR A 183 6.47 -23.83 -8.63
CA TYR A 183 7.46 -23.97 -7.56
C TYR A 183 8.80 -23.37 -7.99
N PRO A 184 9.61 -22.85 -7.04
CA PRO A 184 10.94 -22.34 -7.34
C PRO A 184 11.79 -23.41 -8.02
N THR A 185 12.35 -23.07 -9.17
CA THR A 185 13.33 -23.89 -9.89
C THR A 185 14.76 -23.50 -9.49
N PRO A 186 15.78 -24.34 -9.74
CA PRO A 186 17.17 -23.98 -9.46
C PRO A 186 17.66 -22.70 -10.16
N SER A 187 16.97 -22.27 -11.23
CA SER A 187 17.21 -20.98 -11.91
C SER A 187 16.69 -19.77 -11.13
N ASP A 188 15.81 -19.97 -10.16
CA ASP A 188 15.26 -18.94 -9.26
C ASP A 188 16.13 -18.75 -8.00
N SER A 189 17.26 -19.46 -7.90
CA SER A 189 18.21 -19.34 -6.79
C SER A 189 19.21 -18.21 -7.03
N TRP A 190 19.28 -17.28 -6.08
CA TRP A 190 20.24 -16.16 -6.12
C TRP A 190 21.68 -16.66 -5.95
N PRO A 191 22.66 -16.12 -6.71
CA PRO A 191 24.06 -16.48 -6.54
C PRO A 191 24.60 -16.00 -5.18
N LEU A 192 25.20 -16.93 -4.42
CA LEU A 192 25.74 -16.71 -3.06
C LEU A 192 26.89 -15.67 -3.01
N GLN A 193 27.43 -15.28 -4.16
CA GLN A 193 28.53 -14.32 -4.32
C GLN A 193 28.17 -12.89 -3.84
N LEU A 194 26.88 -12.57 -3.67
CA LEU A 194 26.43 -11.30 -3.10
C LEU A 194 26.74 -11.14 -1.60
N LEU A 195 27.02 -12.23 -0.88
CA LEU A 195 27.34 -12.22 0.55
C LEU A 195 28.83 -12.26 0.86
N GLU A 196 29.70 -12.43 -0.14
CA GLU A 196 31.15 -12.44 0.04
C GLU A 196 31.66 -11.01 0.27
N LYS A 197 32.01 -10.68 1.51
CA LYS A 197 32.67 -9.42 1.85
C LYS A 197 34.09 -9.41 1.28
N PRO A 198 34.54 -8.34 0.59
CA PRO A 198 35.90 -8.27 0.08
C PRO A 198 36.89 -8.20 1.25
N SER A 199 37.83 -9.14 1.28
CA SER A 199 38.99 -9.11 2.17
C SER A 199 39.90 -7.96 1.70
N ARG A 200 40.07 -6.95 2.56
CA ARG A 200 41.00 -5.84 2.34
C ARG A 200 42.40 -6.30 2.76
N VAL A 201 43.35 -6.27 1.83
CA VAL A 201 44.80 -6.30 2.09
C VAL A 201 45.28 -4.88 2.31
#